data_AF-A0A8I2ACZ8-F1
#
_entry.id   AF-A0A8I2ACZ8-F1
#
_cell.length_a   1.000
_cell.length_b   1.000
_cell.length_c   1.000
_cell.angle_alpha   90.00
_cell.angle_beta   90.00
_cell.angle_gamma   90.00
#
_symmetry.space_group_name_H-M   'P 1'
#
loop_
_entity.id
_entity.type
_entity.pdbx_description
1 polymer ?
#
loop_
_entity_poly.entity_id
_entity_poly.type
_entity_poly.pdbx_seq_one_letter_code
_entity_poly.pdbx_strand_id
1 'polypeptide(L)'
;MDKIIKTMGLLPEIGKVVVCIEGTNDENFLLNINNGIDELKNIIDLQSKINCGLLAIISMHGSNLKDWINRYALKNTNAIEFHLYDKDDDQKYILNIEKINSRKDGSLGTLTEKREIENYIPKGIIEKEFDIKLNLIPTENWDEVDVPVKVKEIKHALKESDIKSIICGKLSKTITKKDLESLNAWDEVEDWFKKINELVSKVGKNVDND
;
A
#
# COMPACT_ATOMS: atom_id res chain seq x y z
N MET A 1 -22.04 8.05 -5.55
CA MET A 1 -22.82 6.91 -6.06
C MET A 1 -22.85 5.91 -4.93
N ASP A 2 -23.58 6.26 -3.86
CA ASP A 2 -23.50 5.60 -2.56
C ASP A 2 -24.92 5.30 -2.07
N LYS A 3 -25.75 4.79 -2.99
CA LYS A 3 -27.05 4.22 -2.65
C LYS A 3 -26.83 2.72 -2.41
N ILE A 4 -26.81 2.41 -1.11
CA ILE A 4 -27.07 1.10 -0.48
C ILE A 4 -27.54 0.03 -1.48
N ILE A 5 -26.71 -1.00 -1.65
CA ILE A 5 -27.06 -2.27 -2.30
C ILE A 5 -28.05 -2.99 -1.37
N LYS A 6 -29.32 -2.61 -1.45
CA LYS A 6 -30.43 -3.34 -0.81
C LYS A 6 -31.48 -3.63 -1.88
N THR A 7 -31.21 -4.64 -2.69
CA THR A 7 -32.23 -5.21 -3.55
C THR A 7 -32.01 -6.70 -3.70
N MET A 8 -32.95 -7.44 -3.11
CA MET A 8 -33.54 -8.68 -3.64
C MET A 8 -32.59 -9.78 -4.12
N GLY A 9 -32.30 -10.75 -3.23
CA GLY A 9 -32.24 -12.21 -3.50
C GLY A 9 -31.30 -12.79 -4.56
N LEU A 10 -30.71 -11.97 -5.42
CA LEU A 10 -29.69 -12.27 -6.40
C LEU A 10 -28.53 -11.33 -6.04
N LEU A 11 -27.38 -11.90 -5.69
CA LEU A 11 -26.16 -11.12 -5.52
C LEU A 11 -25.87 -10.47 -6.88
N PRO A 12 -25.86 -9.13 -7.01
CA PRO A 12 -25.37 -8.52 -8.23
C PRO A 12 -23.93 -9.02 -8.48
N GLU A 13 -23.55 -9.25 -9.73
CA GLU A 13 -22.19 -9.68 -10.13
C GLU A 13 -21.19 -8.54 -9.98
N ILE A 14 -21.08 -7.99 -8.76
CA ILE A 14 -20.18 -6.90 -8.44
C ILE A 14 -18.78 -7.50 -8.32
N GLY A 15 -17.87 -7.04 -9.19
CA GLY A 15 -16.46 -7.35 -9.04
C GLY A 15 -15.85 -6.64 -7.83
N LYS A 16 -14.71 -7.14 -7.35
CA LYS A 16 -14.05 -6.62 -6.15
C LYS A 16 -12.58 -6.31 -6.44
N VAL A 17 -12.08 -5.17 -5.97
CA VAL A 17 -10.64 -4.92 -5.99
C VAL A 17 -10.01 -5.46 -4.71
N VAL A 18 -8.96 -6.25 -4.86
CA VAL A 18 -8.17 -6.77 -3.74
C VAL A 18 -6.78 -6.16 -3.81
N VAL A 19 -6.50 -5.24 -2.88
CA VAL A 19 -5.19 -4.64 -2.69
C VAL A 19 -4.34 -5.60 -1.85
N CYS A 20 -3.37 -6.23 -2.49
CA CYS A 20 -2.43 -7.16 -1.90
C CYS A 20 -1.15 -6.43 -1.50
N ILE A 21 -0.80 -6.52 -0.22
CA ILE A 21 0.36 -5.85 0.39
C ILE A 21 1.15 -6.84 1.25
N GLU A 22 2.39 -6.51 1.60
CA GLU A 22 3.25 -7.44 2.34
C GLU A 22 2.78 -7.62 3.79
N GLY A 23 2.64 -6.54 4.56
CA GLY A 23 2.40 -6.57 6.00
C GLY A 23 1.24 -5.69 6.46
N THR A 24 0.90 -5.80 7.74
CA THR A 24 -0.06 -4.91 8.39
C THR A 24 0.44 -3.47 8.50
N ASN A 25 1.76 -3.25 8.45
CA ASN A 25 2.34 -1.91 8.47
C ASN A 25 2.02 -1.15 7.19
N ASP A 26 2.15 -1.79 6.03
CA ASP A 26 1.76 -1.26 4.72
C ASP A 26 0.27 -0.90 4.69
N GLU A 27 -0.59 -1.76 5.27
CA GLU A 27 -2.03 -1.54 5.37
C GLU A 27 -2.33 -0.24 6.13
N ASN A 28 -1.73 -0.14 7.32
CA ASN A 28 -1.88 1.03 8.17
C ASN A 28 -1.36 2.28 7.47
N PHE A 29 -0.21 2.19 6.81
CA PHE A 29 0.36 3.31 6.07
C PHE A 29 -0.61 3.82 5.00
N LEU A 30 -1.08 2.94 4.10
CA LEU A 30 -1.99 3.30 3.01
C LEU A 30 -3.30 3.91 3.52
N LEU A 31 -3.91 3.30 4.54
CA LEU A 31 -5.17 3.79 5.11
C LEU A 31 -4.96 5.15 5.80
N ASN A 32 -3.86 5.34 6.52
CA ASN A 32 -3.58 6.57 7.24
C ASN A 32 -3.32 7.74 6.27
N ILE A 33 -2.51 7.55 5.24
CA ILE A 33 -2.23 8.63 4.27
C ILE A 33 -3.47 8.95 3.43
N ASN A 34 -4.29 7.95 3.09
CA ASN A 34 -5.54 8.20 2.37
C ASN A 34 -6.53 9.00 3.21
N ASN A 35 -6.57 8.75 4.52
CA ASN A 35 -7.45 9.49 5.41
C ASN A 35 -6.89 10.88 5.80
N GLY A 36 -5.58 11.05 5.85
CA GLY A 36 -4.90 12.28 6.27
C GLY A 36 -4.58 13.27 5.16
N ILE A 37 -4.55 12.83 3.90
CA ILE A 37 -4.20 13.66 2.73
C ILE A 37 -5.41 13.75 1.79
N ASP A 38 -6.05 14.92 1.77
CA ASP A 38 -7.28 15.17 1.02
C ASP A 38 -7.13 14.89 -0.48
N GLU A 39 -5.97 15.20 -1.07
CA GLU A 39 -5.70 14.94 -2.48
C GLU A 39 -5.78 13.45 -2.82
N LEU A 40 -5.28 12.57 -1.94
CA LEU A 40 -5.39 11.11 -2.13
C LEU A 40 -6.82 10.64 -1.92
N LYS A 41 -7.50 11.18 -0.91
CA LYS A 41 -8.90 10.85 -0.60
C LYS A 41 -9.85 11.24 -1.74
N ASN A 42 -9.57 12.35 -2.41
CA ASN A 42 -10.33 12.85 -3.56
C ASN A 42 -10.16 11.98 -4.81
N ILE A 43 -9.02 11.27 -4.94
CA ILE A 43 -8.84 10.27 -6.00
C ILE A 43 -9.71 9.05 -5.69
N ILE A 44 -9.62 8.54 -4.46
CA ILE A 44 -10.45 7.44 -3.96
C ILE A 44 -10.47 7.45 -2.43
N ASP A 45 -11.66 7.38 -1.84
CA ASP A 45 -11.82 7.14 -0.40
C ASP A 45 -11.77 5.63 -0.14
N LEU A 46 -10.60 5.11 0.27
CA LEU A 46 -10.40 3.67 0.50
C LEU A 46 -11.36 3.14 1.54
N GLN A 47 -11.58 3.87 2.64
CA GLN A 47 -12.47 3.44 3.71
C GLN A 47 -13.91 3.31 3.22
N SER A 48 -14.38 4.28 2.42
CA SER A 48 -15.70 4.21 1.78
C SER A 48 -15.82 2.99 0.86
N LYS A 49 -14.80 2.70 0.04
CA LYS A 49 -14.82 1.53 -0.86
C LYS A 49 -14.73 0.19 -0.14
N ILE A 50 -14.04 0.14 0.99
CA ILE A 50 -14.05 -1.02 1.89
C ILE A 50 -15.44 -1.21 2.49
N ASN A 51 -16.03 -0.14 3.02
CA ASN A 51 -17.34 -0.18 3.68
C ASN A 51 -18.48 -0.61 2.74
N CYS A 52 -18.43 -0.21 1.47
CA CYS A 52 -19.42 -0.62 0.46
C CYS A 52 -19.10 -1.96 -0.22
N GLY A 53 -17.99 -2.62 0.16
CA GLY A 53 -17.63 -3.96 -0.30
C GLY A 53 -16.89 -4.04 -1.64
N LEU A 54 -16.62 -2.91 -2.29
CA LEU A 54 -15.92 -2.86 -3.59
C LEU A 54 -14.42 -3.06 -3.48
N LEU A 55 -13.84 -2.82 -2.29
CA LEU A 55 -12.41 -2.95 -2.04
C LEU A 55 -12.14 -3.81 -0.80
N ALA A 56 -11.08 -4.59 -0.83
CA ALA A 56 -10.46 -5.16 0.37
C ALA A 56 -8.94 -4.95 0.29
N ILE A 57 -8.32 -4.75 1.44
CA ILE A 57 -6.86 -4.79 1.59
C ILE A 57 -6.52 -6.10 2.31
N ILE A 58 -5.54 -6.84 1.80
CA ILE A 58 -5.10 -8.12 2.37
C ILE A 58 -3.59 -8.10 2.55
N SER A 59 -3.14 -8.31 3.79
CA SER A 59 -1.75 -8.52 4.13
C SER A 59 -1.32 -9.98 3.89
N MET A 60 -0.35 -10.16 3.01
CA MET A 60 0.07 -11.46 2.48
C MET A 60 1.25 -12.10 3.20
N HIS A 61 1.86 -11.45 4.19
CA HIS A 61 2.90 -11.99 5.07
C HIS A 61 3.94 -12.87 4.33
N GLY A 62 4.75 -12.26 3.45
CA GLY A 62 5.94 -12.81 2.77
C GLY A 62 5.85 -14.20 2.13
N SER A 63 5.79 -15.25 2.95
CA SER A 63 5.60 -16.65 2.51
C SER A 63 4.24 -16.88 1.83
N ASN A 64 3.13 -16.35 2.37
CA ASN A 64 1.82 -16.56 1.75
C ASN A 64 1.66 -15.77 0.45
N LEU A 65 2.42 -14.68 0.27
CA LEU A 65 2.45 -13.86 -0.94
C LEU A 65 2.84 -14.68 -2.17
N LYS A 66 3.97 -15.41 -2.09
CA LYS A 66 4.45 -16.23 -3.22
C LYS A 66 3.42 -17.31 -3.57
N ASP A 67 2.86 -17.96 -2.57
CA ASP A 67 1.84 -18.99 -2.76
C ASP A 67 0.53 -18.44 -3.31
N TRP A 68 0.11 -17.25 -2.90
CA TRP A 68 -1.07 -16.57 -3.44
C TRP A 68 -0.92 -16.29 -4.93
N ILE A 69 0.21 -15.70 -5.32
CA ILE A 69 0.54 -15.38 -6.71
C ILE A 69 0.69 -16.65 -7.55
N ASN A 70 1.32 -17.69 -7.00
CA ASN A 70 1.55 -18.96 -7.69
C ASN A 70 0.27 -19.76 -7.92
N ARG A 71 -0.61 -19.80 -6.92
CA ARG A 71 -1.94 -20.42 -7.04
C ARG A 71 -2.88 -19.61 -7.93
N TYR A 72 -2.56 -18.33 -8.16
CA TYR A 72 -3.45 -17.40 -8.83
C TYR A 72 -4.81 -17.42 -8.12
N ALA A 73 -4.78 -17.11 -6.82
CA ALA A 73 -5.83 -17.49 -5.86
C ALA A 73 -7.24 -17.00 -6.22
N LEU A 74 -7.37 -15.85 -6.89
CA LEU A 74 -8.66 -15.29 -7.32
C LEU A 74 -9.00 -15.58 -8.79
N LYS A 75 -8.28 -16.48 -9.45
CA LYS A 75 -8.55 -16.88 -10.84
C LYS A 75 -9.99 -17.39 -10.97
N ASN A 76 -10.66 -17.01 -12.07
CA ASN A 76 -12.06 -17.33 -12.36
C ASN A 76 -13.06 -16.73 -11.35
N THR A 77 -12.70 -15.63 -10.70
CA THR A 77 -13.63 -14.78 -9.94
C THR A 77 -13.73 -13.41 -10.61
N ASN A 78 -14.70 -12.60 -10.21
CA ASN A 78 -14.83 -11.20 -10.67
C ASN A 78 -13.89 -10.25 -9.89
N ALA A 79 -12.94 -10.78 -9.11
CA ALA A 79 -11.99 -9.96 -8.38
C ALA A 79 -10.77 -9.60 -9.23
N ILE A 80 -10.28 -8.37 -9.06
CA ILE A 80 -9.06 -7.87 -9.69
C ILE A 80 -8.04 -7.55 -8.59
N GLU A 81 -6.81 -8.02 -8.76
CA GLU A 81 -5.74 -7.85 -7.78
C GLU A 81 -4.90 -6.60 -8.10
N PHE A 82 -4.66 -5.74 -7.11
CA PHE A 82 -3.63 -4.70 -7.15
C PHE A 82 -2.53 -5.07 -6.15
N HIS A 83 -1.32 -5.31 -6.63
CA HIS A 83 -0.19 -5.69 -5.78
C HIS A 83 0.77 -4.52 -5.60
N LEU A 84 1.05 -4.17 -4.35
CA LEU A 84 2.05 -3.17 -3.97
C LEU A 84 2.98 -3.81 -2.94
N TYR A 85 4.25 -3.95 -3.29
CA TYR A 85 5.27 -4.54 -2.43
C TYR A 85 6.51 -3.67 -2.35
N ASP A 86 7.22 -3.79 -1.24
CA ASP A 86 8.49 -3.13 -1.06
C ASP A 86 9.52 -3.58 -2.11
N LYS A 87 10.33 -2.63 -2.58
CA LYS A 87 11.49 -2.90 -3.44
C LYS A 87 12.49 -3.81 -2.73
N ASP A 88 12.65 -3.60 -1.43
CA ASP A 88 13.69 -4.18 -0.60
C ASP A 88 15.11 -3.90 -1.18
N ASP A 89 16.16 -4.43 -0.55
CA ASP A 89 17.52 -4.35 -1.10
C ASP A 89 17.81 -5.39 -2.18
N ASP A 90 17.04 -6.48 -2.21
CA ASP A 90 17.26 -7.63 -3.10
C ASP A 90 16.27 -7.72 -4.27
N GLN A 91 15.26 -6.83 -4.33
CA GLN A 91 14.20 -6.85 -5.35
C GLN A 91 13.55 -8.24 -5.50
N LYS A 92 13.42 -9.00 -4.40
CA LYS A 92 12.93 -10.39 -4.40
C LYS A 92 11.57 -10.61 -5.06
N TYR A 93 10.76 -9.55 -5.17
CA TYR A 93 9.42 -9.62 -5.75
C TYR A 93 9.33 -9.19 -7.22
N ILE A 94 10.42 -8.83 -7.89
CA ILE A 94 10.38 -8.40 -9.30
C ILE A 94 9.74 -9.46 -10.22
N LEU A 95 10.16 -10.73 -10.10
CA LEU A 95 9.60 -11.84 -10.89
C LEU A 95 8.11 -12.10 -10.55
N ASN A 96 7.72 -11.85 -9.30
CA ASN A 96 6.33 -11.96 -8.87
C ASN A 96 5.48 -10.87 -9.52
N ILE A 97 5.96 -9.63 -9.56
CA ILE A 97 5.30 -8.50 -10.22
C ILE A 97 5.20 -8.70 -11.74
N GLU A 98 6.27 -9.15 -12.39
CA GLU A 98 6.25 -9.49 -13.83
C GLU A 98 5.20 -10.58 -14.12
N LYS A 99 5.14 -11.62 -13.29
CA LYS A 99 4.13 -12.67 -13.42
C LYS A 99 2.72 -12.12 -13.28
N ILE A 100 2.47 -11.21 -12.34
CA ILE A 100 1.16 -10.56 -12.18
C ILE A 100 0.83 -9.73 -13.43
N ASN A 101 1.75 -8.87 -13.86
CA ASN A 101 1.55 -7.98 -15.01
C ASN A 101 1.42 -8.72 -16.35
N SER A 102 1.86 -9.99 -16.42
CA SER A 102 1.63 -10.86 -17.59
C SER A 102 0.21 -11.44 -17.66
N ARG A 103 -0.60 -11.30 -16.60
CA ARG A 103 -1.98 -11.80 -16.55
C ARG A 103 -2.88 -10.93 -17.45
N LYS A 104 -3.97 -11.53 -17.92
CA LYS A 104 -4.98 -10.90 -18.80
C LYS A 104 -6.32 -10.66 -18.10
N ASP A 105 -6.32 -10.67 -16.78
CA ASP A 105 -7.49 -10.47 -15.91
C ASP A 105 -7.64 -9.03 -15.41
N GLY A 106 -6.74 -8.13 -15.82
CA GLY A 106 -6.70 -6.75 -15.36
C GLY A 106 -5.97 -6.55 -14.03
N SER A 107 -5.47 -7.61 -13.40
CA SER A 107 -4.62 -7.50 -12.21
C SER A 107 -3.32 -6.81 -12.56
N LEU A 108 -2.78 -6.05 -11.62
CA LEU A 108 -1.54 -5.30 -11.83
C LEU A 108 -0.70 -5.26 -10.55
N GLY A 109 0.60 -5.17 -10.73
CA GLY A 109 1.56 -5.13 -9.64
C GLY A 109 2.63 -4.06 -9.86
N THR A 110 3.07 -3.47 -8.76
CA THR A 110 4.19 -2.53 -8.71
C THR A 110 5.05 -2.78 -7.47
N LEU A 111 6.33 -2.45 -7.57
CA LEU A 111 7.20 -2.28 -6.41
C LEU A 111 7.20 -0.80 -6.03
N THR A 112 7.53 -0.51 -4.78
CA THR A 112 7.91 0.84 -4.35
C THR A 112 9.20 1.30 -5.05
N GLU A 113 9.38 2.61 -5.22
CA GLU A 113 10.65 3.17 -5.69
C GLU A 113 11.67 3.24 -4.55
N LYS A 114 11.21 3.53 -3.33
CA LYS A 114 12.03 3.48 -2.11
C LYS A 114 12.16 2.05 -1.60
N ARG A 115 13.16 1.79 -0.75
CA ARG A 115 13.46 0.46 -0.20
C ARG A 115 12.24 -0.18 0.45
N GLU A 116 11.62 0.50 1.42
CA GLU A 116 10.45 0.03 2.16
C GLU A 116 9.43 1.15 2.37
N ILE A 117 8.21 0.79 2.77
CA ILE A 117 7.14 1.76 3.05
C ILE A 117 7.51 2.76 4.16
N GLU A 118 8.39 2.38 5.09
CA GLU A 118 8.92 3.26 6.15
C GLU A 118 9.69 4.47 5.59
N ASN A 119 10.32 4.34 4.41
CA ASN A 119 11.09 5.42 3.77
C ASN A 119 10.20 6.58 3.28
N TYR A 120 8.88 6.39 3.20
CA TYR A 120 7.92 7.43 2.83
C TYR A 120 7.55 8.35 4.01
N ILE A 121 8.10 8.12 5.20
CA ILE A 121 8.01 9.06 6.33
C ILE A 121 9.26 9.94 6.36
N PRO A 122 9.12 11.28 6.43
CA PRO A 122 10.28 12.17 6.51
C PRO A 122 11.17 11.85 7.70
N LYS A 123 12.48 11.78 7.44
CA LYS A 123 13.53 11.57 8.45
C LYS A 123 13.34 12.41 9.71
N GLY A 124 13.06 13.71 9.56
CA GLY A 124 12.90 14.62 10.70
C GLY A 124 11.70 14.31 11.59
N ILE A 125 10.63 13.70 11.04
CA ILE A 125 9.47 13.26 11.81
C ILE A 125 9.83 12.03 12.64
N ILE A 126 10.58 11.09 12.06
CA ILE A 126 11.09 9.91 12.76
C ILE A 126 12.07 10.31 13.88
N GLU A 127 13.05 11.17 13.57
CA GLU A 127 14.02 11.67 14.56
C GLU A 127 13.32 12.31 15.77
N LYS A 128 12.29 13.11 15.50
CA LYS A 128 11.48 13.76 16.55
C LYS A 128 10.69 12.76 17.39
N GLU A 129 10.04 11.78 16.77
CA GLU A 129 9.24 10.77 17.48
C GLU A 129 10.09 9.94 18.44
N PHE A 130 11.26 9.50 17.97
CA PHE A 130 12.12 8.64 18.76
C PHE A 130 13.08 9.43 19.65
N ASP A 131 13.14 10.76 19.57
CA ASP A 131 14.15 11.58 20.26
C ASP A 131 15.57 11.04 19.97
N ILE A 132 15.91 11.03 18.68
CA ILE A 132 17.20 10.57 18.14
C ILE A 132 17.69 11.50 17.03
N LYS A 133 18.95 11.31 16.64
CA LYS A 133 19.50 11.87 15.41
C LYS A 133 20.06 10.75 14.54
N LEU A 134 19.47 10.55 13.38
CA LEU A 134 19.88 9.55 12.40
C LEU A 134 21.02 10.16 11.58
N ASN A 135 22.25 9.72 11.85
CA ASN A 135 23.42 10.13 11.07
C ASN A 135 23.58 9.18 9.88
N LEU A 136 23.21 9.66 8.69
CA LEU A 136 23.54 8.96 7.45
C LEU A 136 25.00 9.26 7.11
N ILE A 137 25.77 8.23 6.76
CA ILE A 137 27.10 8.46 6.20
C ILE A 137 26.95 9.10 4.81
N PRO A 138 27.95 9.83 4.27
CA PRO A 138 27.81 10.57 3.01
C PRO A 138 27.39 9.72 1.79
N THR A 139 27.59 8.41 1.84
CA THR A 139 27.22 7.46 0.79
C THR A 139 25.83 6.85 0.97
N GLU A 140 25.14 7.12 2.07
CA GLU A 140 23.79 6.59 2.33
C GLU A 140 22.72 7.54 1.77
N ASN A 141 21.83 6.98 0.95
CA ASN A 141 20.61 7.64 0.51
C ASN A 141 19.45 7.22 1.40
N TRP A 142 18.65 8.17 1.88
CA TRP A 142 17.46 7.89 2.70
C TRP A 142 16.53 6.88 2.03
N ASP A 143 16.42 6.91 0.71
CA ASP A 143 15.53 6.05 -0.06
C ASP A 143 15.97 4.58 -0.09
N GLU A 144 17.21 4.28 0.29
CA GLU A 144 17.81 2.93 0.23
C GLU A 144 18.14 2.36 1.63
N VAL A 145 17.87 3.14 2.67
CA VAL A 145 18.20 2.79 4.06
C VAL A 145 17.10 1.94 4.66
N ASP A 146 17.49 0.90 5.40
CA ASP A 146 16.59 0.20 6.33
C ASP A 146 16.35 1.10 7.56
N VAL A 147 15.27 1.90 7.48
CA VAL A 147 14.93 2.91 8.49
C VAL A 147 14.74 2.28 9.88
N PRO A 148 13.98 1.17 10.02
CA PRO A 148 13.80 0.50 11.31
C PRO A 148 15.10 0.03 11.95
N VAL A 149 16.02 -0.54 11.17
CA VAL A 149 17.34 -0.96 11.67
C VAL A 149 18.13 0.25 12.17
N LYS A 150 18.18 1.35 11.42
CA LYS A 150 18.87 2.59 11.86
C LYS A 150 18.30 3.17 13.16
N VAL A 151 16.98 3.12 13.35
CA VAL A 151 16.37 3.56 14.61
C VAL A 151 16.75 2.62 15.75
N LYS A 152 16.73 1.30 15.52
CA LYS A 152 17.07 0.26 16.50
C LYS A 152 18.54 0.28 16.93
N GLU A 153 19.45 0.67 16.04
CA GLU A 153 20.87 0.91 16.34
C GLU A 153 21.07 2.01 17.40
N ILE A 154 20.09 2.89 17.61
CA ILE A 154 20.14 3.93 18.64
C ILE A 154 19.20 3.59 19.81
N LYS A 155 18.03 3.03 19.53
CA LYS A 155 17.02 2.61 20.50
C LYS A 155 17.01 1.09 20.70
N HIS A 156 18.12 0.54 21.17
CA HIS A 156 18.32 -0.91 21.32
C HIS A 156 17.25 -1.66 22.13
N ALA A 157 16.53 -0.96 23.02
CA ALA A 157 15.47 -1.56 23.83
C ALA A 157 14.17 -1.81 23.04
N LEU A 158 13.98 -1.13 21.91
CA LEU A 158 12.80 -1.30 21.06
C LEU A 158 12.99 -2.47 20.09
N LYS A 159 11.91 -3.21 19.87
CA LYS A 159 11.88 -4.20 18.79
C LYS A 159 11.67 -3.48 17.47
N GLU A 160 12.25 -4.04 16.42
CA GLU A 160 12.09 -3.54 15.05
C GLU A 160 10.63 -3.53 14.61
N SER A 161 9.85 -4.56 15.00
CA SER A 161 8.41 -4.61 14.75
C SER A 161 7.66 -3.44 15.38
N ASP A 162 8.08 -3.02 16.58
CA ASP A 162 7.44 -1.92 17.30
C ASP A 162 7.81 -0.58 16.63
N ILE A 163 9.07 -0.45 16.17
CA ILE A 163 9.53 0.70 15.40
C ILE A 163 8.74 0.82 14.10
N LYS A 164 8.64 -0.26 13.30
CA LYS A 164 7.84 -0.31 12.06
C LYS A 164 6.38 0.08 12.34
N SER A 165 5.79 -0.47 13.40
CA SER A 165 4.41 -0.15 13.80
C SER A 165 4.21 1.32 14.17
N ILE A 166 5.17 1.95 14.86
CA ILE A 166 5.12 3.39 15.18
C ILE A 166 5.23 4.21 13.88
N ILE A 167 6.18 3.90 13.01
CA ILE A 167 6.41 4.64 11.76
C ILE A 167 5.15 4.56 10.87
N CYS A 168 4.71 3.35 10.55
CA CYS A 168 3.64 3.11 9.59
C CYS A 168 2.23 3.30 10.18
N GLY A 169 2.08 3.18 11.50
CA GLY A 169 0.79 3.31 12.20
C GLY A 169 0.56 4.67 12.85
N LYS A 170 1.56 5.27 13.50
CA LYS A 170 1.43 6.55 14.19
C LYS A 170 1.88 7.71 13.29
N LEU A 171 3.07 7.63 12.72
CA LEU A 171 3.68 8.77 12.01
C LEU A 171 3.05 9.03 10.65
N SER A 172 2.63 7.98 9.94
CA SER A 172 1.90 8.10 8.67
C SER A 172 0.61 8.92 8.78
N LYS A 173 -0.01 9.02 9.97
CA LYS A 173 -1.19 9.87 10.20
C LYS A 173 -0.86 11.37 10.20
N THR A 174 0.41 11.72 10.35
CA THR A 174 0.87 13.10 10.55
C THR A 174 1.50 13.70 9.31
N ILE A 175 1.84 12.88 8.31
CA ILE A 175 2.45 13.35 7.08
C ILE A 175 1.42 13.97 6.15
N THR A 176 1.88 14.91 5.35
CA THR A 176 1.08 15.68 4.40
C THR A 176 1.58 15.44 2.97
N LYS A 177 0.83 15.93 1.99
CA LYS A 177 1.30 15.96 0.60
C LYS A 177 2.69 16.61 0.47
N LYS A 178 2.94 17.73 1.16
CA LYS A 178 4.23 18.44 1.11
C LYS A 178 5.38 17.59 1.62
N ASP A 179 5.12 16.75 2.62
CA ASP A 179 6.12 15.82 3.13
C ASP A 179 6.50 14.79 2.05
N LEU A 180 5.51 14.23 1.36
CA LEU A 180 5.76 13.32 0.23
C LEU A 180 6.44 14.03 -0.95
N GLU A 181 6.06 15.26 -1.28
CA GLU A 181 6.74 16.08 -2.30
C GLU A 181 8.21 16.32 -1.93
N SER A 182 8.49 16.62 -0.66
CA SER A 182 9.87 16.82 -0.19
C SER A 182 10.74 15.56 -0.29
N LEU A 183 10.10 14.39 -0.30
CA LEU A 183 10.72 13.08 -0.48
C LEU A 183 10.76 12.64 -1.95
N ASN A 184 10.29 13.46 -2.90
CA ASN A 184 10.05 13.07 -4.29
C ASN A 184 9.19 11.81 -4.43
N ALA A 185 8.26 11.59 -3.50
CA ALA A 185 7.40 10.41 -3.44
C ALA A 185 5.95 10.69 -3.87
N TRP A 186 5.56 11.97 -4.01
CA TRP A 186 4.16 12.33 -4.26
C TRP A 186 3.61 11.69 -5.54
N ASP A 187 4.33 11.78 -6.65
CA ASP A 187 3.84 11.30 -7.94
C ASP A 187 3.62 9.78 -7.95
N GLU A 188 4.54 9.03 -7.33
CA GLU A 188 4.45 7.58 -7.17
C GLU A 188 3.26 7.19 -6.27
N VAL A 189 3.16 7.82 -5.10
CA VAL A 189 2.06 7.56 -4.16
C VAL A 189 0.72 7.87 -4.81
N GLU A 190 0.61 9.04 -5.47
CA GLU A 190 -0.61 9.45 -6.19
C GLU A 190 -1.00 8.42 -7.26
N ASP A 191 -0.03 7.88 -8.00
CA ASP A 191 -0.24 6.86 -9.01
C ASP A 191 -0.78 5.55 -8.43
N TRP A 192 -0.36 5.13 -7.23
CA TRP A 192 -0.96 3.98 -6.55
C TRP A 192 -2.47 4.16 -6.36
N PHE A 193 -2.89 5.33 -5.86
CA PHE A 193 -4.31 5.62 -5.63
C PHE A 193 -5.09 5.77 -6.93
N LYS A 194 -4.50 6.35 -7.98
CA LYS A 194 -5.10 6.43 -9.32
C LYS A 194 -5.34 5.02 -9.89
N LYS A 195 -4.34 4.14 -9.84
CA LYS A 195 -4.46 2.74 -10.27
C LYS A 195 -5.56 2.01 -9.50
N ILE A 196 -5.61 2.13 -8.17
CA ILE A 196 -6.68 1.52 -7.37
C ILE A 196 -8.06 2.05 -7.79
N ASN A 197 -8.20 3.37 -7.99
CA ASN A 197 -9.46 3.97 -8.42
C ASN A 197 -9.91 3.50 -9.81
N GLU A 198 -8.98 3.37 -10.75
CA GLU A 198 -9.26 2.82 -12.08
C GLU A 198 -9.78 1.38 -11.99
N LEU A 199 -9.16 0.54 -11.16
CA LEU A 199 -9.62 -0.83 -10.94
C LEU A 199 -11.01 -0.87 -10.30
N VAL A 200 -11.26 -0.04 -9.28
CA VAL A 200 -12.57 0.06 -8.62
C VAL A 200 -13.64 0.51 -9.62
N SER A 201 -13.30 1.44 -10.51
CA SER A 201 -14.19 1.91 -11.57
C SER A 201 -14.49 0.83 -12.61
N LYS A 202 -13.52 -0.04 -12.94
CA LYS A 202 -13.73 -1.17 -13.86
C LYS A 202 -14.71 -2.18 -13.27
N VAL A 203 -14.50 -2.59 -12.02
CA VAL A 203 -15.38 -3.58 -11.37
C VAL A 203 -16.79 -3.04 -11.07
N GLY A 204 -16.92 -1.74 -10.85
CA GLY A 204 -18.22 -1.09 -10.63
C GLY A 204 -19.06 -0.92 -11.91
N LYS A 205 -18.43 -0.81 -13.10
CA LYS A 205 -19.14 -0.66 -14.39
C LYS A 205 -19.68 -1.96 -14.97
N ASN A 206 -19.19 -3.12 -14.53
CA ASN A 206 -19.72 -4.43 -14.94
C ASN A 206 -21.16 -4.68 -14.46
N VAL A 207 -21.77 -3.73 -13.74
CA VAL A 207 -23.17 -3.78 -13.27
C VAL A 207 -24.15 -3.17 -14.30
N ASP A 208 -23.68 -2.36 -15.26
CA ASP A 208 -24.56 -1.57 -16.14
C ASP A 208 -24.68 -2.11 -17.59
N ASN A 209 -24.01 -3.22 -17.91
CA ASN A 209 -23.91 -3.75 -19.29
C ASN A 209 -24.71 -5.04 -19.56
N ASP A 210 -25.58 -5.47 -18.65
CA ASP A 210 -26.51 -6.61 -18.85
C ASP A 210 -27.97 -6.22 -18.60
#